data_AF-A0A925VLZ7-F1
#
_entry.id   AF-A0A925VLZ7-F1
#
_cell.length_a   1.000
_cell.length_b   1.000
_cell.length_c   1.000
_cell.angle_alpha   90.00
_cell.angle_beta   90.00
_cell.angle_gamma   90.00
#
_symmetry.space_group_name_H-M   'P 1'
#
loop_
_entity.id
_entity.type
_entity.pdbx_description
1 polymer ?
#
loop_
_entity_poly.entity_id
_entity_poly.type
_entity_poly.pdbx_seq_one_letter_code
_entity_poly.pdbx_strand_id
1 'polypeptide(L)' 'MAYKDMPLNCQSCGQSFIFTAGEQEFYADKGFLHEPTRCPRCRAERAPSSGRSGNRPAQRDRDKGEQKPS' A
#
# COMPACT_ATOMS: atom_id res chain seq x y z
N MET A 1 -3.70 -23.13 -15.59
CA MET A 1 -2.30 -23.56 -15.47
C MET A 1 -2.09 -24.14 -14.08
N ALA A 2 -1.18 -25.11 -13.88
CA ALA A 2 -0.82 -25.56 -12.54
C ALA A 2 0.23 -24.60 -11.96
N TYR A 3 -0.20 -23.66 -11.12
CA TYR A 3 0.69 -22.74 -10.42
C TYR A 3 1.31 -23.45 -9.21
N LYS A 4 2.59 -23.18 -8.93
CA LYS A 4 3.33 -23.77 -7.81
C LYS A 4 4.02 -22.67 -7.02
N ASP A 5 4.21 -22.89 -5.73
CA ASP A 5 5.04 -22.02 -4.92
C ASP A 5 6.45 -21.90 -5.50
N MET A 6 6.91 -20.66 -5.69
CA MET A 6 8.24 -20.38 -6.20
C MET A 6 8.94 -19.37 -5.28
N PRO A 7 10.14 -19.68 -4.75
CA PRO A 7 10.92 -18.70 -4.01
C PRO A 7 11.53 -17.67 -4.98
N LEU A 8 11.27 -16.40 -4.74
CA LEU A 8 11.82 -15.25 -5.49
C LEU A 8 12.62 -14.34 -4.56
N ASN A 9 13.59 -13.60 -5.11
CA ASN A 9 14.38 -12.64 -4.36
C ASN A 9 13.87 -11.21 -4.58
N CYS A 10 13.66 -10.48 -3.49
CA CYS A 10 13.21 -9.10 -3.56
C CYS A 10 14.33 -8.18 -4.06
N GLN A 11 14.08 -7.43 -5.14
CA GLN A 11 15.05 -6.47 -5.67
C GLN A 11 15.32 -5.28 -4.72
N SER A 12 14.40 -5.00 -3.79
CA SER A 12 14.53 -3.84 -2.89
C SER A 12 15.26 -4.13 -1.59
N CYS A 13 15.13 -5.35 -1.05
CA CYS A 13 15.74 -5.71 0.24
C CYS A 13 16.62 -6.98 0.17
N GLY A 14 16.67 -7.66 -0.96
CA GLY A 14 17.45 -8.89 -1.17
C GLY A 14 16.88 -10.14 -0.48
N GLN A 15 15.77 -10.04 0.25
CA GLN A 15 15.19 -11.17 0.97
C GLN A 15 14.43 -12.11 0.02
N SER A 16 14.56 -13.42 0.27
CA SER A 16 13.77 -14.44 -0.40
C SER A 16 12.33 -14.44 0.14
N PHE A 17 11.36 -14.49 -0.76
CA PHE A 17 9.93 -14.58 -0.44
C PHE A 17 9.26 -15.60 -1.35
N ILE A 18 8.13 -16.16 -0.91
CA ILE A 18 7.41 -17.18 -1.68
C ILE A 18 6.36 -16.49 -2.55
N PHE A 19 6.44 -16.71 -3.85
CA PHE A 19 5.38 -16.41 -4.80
C PHE A 19 4.45 -17.61 -4.88
N THR A 20 3.38 -17.56 -4.10
CA THR A 20 2.45 -18.68 -3.94
C THR A 20 1.61 -18.92 -5.21
N ALA A 21 1.08 -20.14 -5.34
CA ALA A 21 0.16 -20.47 -6.43
C ALA A 21 -1.06 -19.52 -6.48
N GLY A 22 -1.63 -19.18 -5.31
CA GLY A 22 -2.77 -18.25 -5.23
C GLY A 22 -2.42 -16.81 -5.66
N GLU A 23 -1.20 -16.33 -5.39
CA GLU A 23 -0.75 -15.04 -5.89
C GLU A 23 -0.55 -15.06 -7.42
N GLN A 24 -0.09 -16.17 -7.98
CA GLN A 24 0.01 -16.33 -9.44
C GLN A 24 -1.36 -16.32 -10.11
N GLU A 25 -2.35 -16.99 -9.51
CA GLU A 25 -3.74 -16.95 -9.98
C GLU A 25 -4.30 -15.54 -9.96
N PHE A 26 -4.06 -14.79 -8.88
CA PHE A 26 -4.48 -13.39 -8.79
C PHE A 26 -3.80 -12.51 -9.85
N TYR A 27 -2.50 -12.70 -10.11
CA TYR A 27 -1.78 -11.94 -11.13
C TYR A 27 -2.29 -12.27 -12.54
N ALA A 28 -2.55 -13.55 -12.82
CA ALA A 28 -3.10 -14.00 -14.09
C ALA A 28 -4.51 -13.45 -14.34
N ASP A 29 -5.39 -13.44 -13.32
CA ASP A 29 -6.74 -12.87 -13.39
C ASP A 29 -6.71 -11.37 -13.72
N LYS A 30 -5.75 -10.63 -13.14
CA LYS A 30 -5.56 -9.20 -13.41
C LYS A 30 -4.88 -8.91 -14.76
N GLY A 31 -4.46 -9.92 -15.51
CA GLY A 31 -3.73 -9.75 -16.77
C GLY A 31 -2.26 -9.35 -16.59
N PHE A 32 -1.67 -9.58 -15.41
CA PHE A 32 -0.23 -9.38 -15.20
C PHE A 32 0.54 -10.60 -15.68
N LEU A 33 1.31 -10.43 -16.77
CA LEU A 33 2.18 -11.47 -17.32
C LEU A 33 3.53 -11.60 -16.57
N HIS A 34 3.80 -10.69 -15.63
CA HIS A 34 5.10 -10.57 -14.99
C HIS A 34 5.08 -10.92 -13.51
N GLU A 35 6.16 -11.55 -13.08
CA GLU A 35 6.40 -11.96 -11.71
C GLU A 35 6.64 -10.74 -10.80
N PRO A 36 6.28 -10.83 -9.51
CA PRO A 36 6.58 -9.78 -8.55
C PRO A 36 8.09 -9.64 -8.33
N THR A 37 8.64 -8.44 -8.55
CA THR A 37 10.05 -8.14 -8.26
C THR A 37 10.32 -7.69 -6.82
N ARG A 38 9.25 -7.44 -6.05
CA ARG A 38 9.33 -6.96 -4.66
C ARG A 38 8.48 -7.83 -3.75
N CYS A 39 9.03 -8.16 -2.58
CA CYS A 39 8.31 -8.90 -1.56
C CYS A 39 7.10 -8.11 -1.02
N PRO A 40 6.09 -8.79 -0.44
CA PRO A 40 4.88 -8.14 0.09
C PRO A 40 5.20 -7.07 1.14
N ARG A 41 6.22 -7.27 1.98
CA ARG A 41 6.74 -6.25 2.92
C ARG A 41 7.12 -4.97 2.19
N CYS A 42 8.03 -5.03 1.21
CA CYS A 42 8.48 -3.83 0.49
C CYS A 42 7.37 -3.18 -0.36
N ARG A 43 6.35 -3.93 -0.79
CA ARG A 43 5.16 -3.35 -1.42
C ARG A 43 4.28 -2.62 -0.42
N ALA A 44 4.07 -3.17 0.77
CA ALA A 44 3.29 -2.54 1.83
C ALA A 44 3.93 -1.24 2.32
N GLU A 45 5.26 -1.20 2.49
CA GLU A 45 6.01 0.01 2.89
C GLU A 45 5.93 1.14 1.84
N ARG A 46 5.71 0.78 0.57
CA ARG A 46 5.59 1.73 -0.54
C ARG A 46 4.16 2.04 -0.93
N ALA A 47 3.18 1.29 -0.43
CA ALA A 47 1.80 1.67 -0.56
C ALA A 47 1.71 3.05 0.11
N PRO A 48 1.31 4.11 -0.61
CA PRO A 48 1.08 5.38 0.04
C PRO A 48 0.16 5.07 1.21
N SER A 49 0.52 5.54 2.39
CA SER A 49 -0.31 5.46 3.58
C SER A 49 -1.60 6.26 3.34
N SER A 50 -2.46 5.79 2.43
CA SER A 50 -3.76 6.36 2.15
C SER A 50 -4.67 5.95 3.29
N GLY A 51 -4.57 6.74 4.37
CA GLY A 51 -5.78 7.33 4.89
C GLY A 51 -6.42 6.64 6.09
N ARG A 52 -5.66 5.92 6.92
CA ARG A 52 -6.08 5.73 8.33
C ARG A 52 -5.59 6.87 9.23
N SER A 53 -5.73 8.09 8.71
CA SER A 53 -5.78 9.32 9.50
C SER A 53 -7.15 9.95 9.23
N GLY A 54 -8.20 9.30 9.72
CA GLY A 54 -9.50 9.92 9.95
C GLY A 54 -9.43 10.93 11.10
N ASN A 55 -8.54 11.92 11.00
CA ASN A 55 -8.43 13.00 11.96
C ASN A 55 -8.25 14.34 11.24
N ARG A 56 -9.28 14.73 10.48
CA ARG A 56 -9.59 16.14 10.30
C ARG A 56 -10.49 16.53 11.47
N PRO A 57 -10.00 17.18 12.54
CA PRO A 57 -10.92 17.90 13.39
C PRO A 57 -11.54 18.99 12.52
N ALA A 58 -12.84 18.84 12.27
CA ALA A 58 -13.69 19.89 11.75
C ALA A 58 -13.64 21.06 12.74
N GLN A 59 -12.75 22.04 12.52
CA GLN A 59 -12.82 23.27 13.27
C GLN A 59 -12.23 24.44 12.48
N ARG A 60 -13.08 25.06 11.67
CA ARG A 60 -12.99 26.50 11.46
C ARG A 60 -14.40 27.10 11.49
N ASP A 61 -15.09 26.84 12.59
CA ASP A 61 -16.18 27.70 13.06
C ASP A 61 -15.59 28.57 14.17
N ARG A 62 -15.19 29.79 13.82
CA ARG A 62 -14.94 30.93 14.71
C ARG A 62 -15.03 32.21 13.89
N ASP A 63 -16.21 32.44 13.30
CA ASP A 63 -16.69 33.81 13.06
C ASP A 63 -17.54 34.18 14.28
N LYS A 64 -16.88 34.65 15.33
CA LYS A 64 -17.57 35.32 16.44
C LYS A 64 -16.68 36.47 16.87
N GLY A 65 -17.15 37.68 16.58
CA GLY A 65 -16.41 38.92 16.73
C GLY A 65 -15.99 39.22 18.16
N GLU A 66 -15.05 40.16 18.28
CA GLU A 66 -15.10 41.17 19.32
C GLU A 66 -14.20 42.33 18.90
N GLN A 67 -14.76 43.54 19.01
CA GLN A 67 -14.09 44.81 18.81
C GLN A 67 -13.01 45.00 19.89
N LYS A 68 -11.87 45.59 19.55
CA LYS A 68 -10.98 46.15 20.58
C LYS A 68 -10.61 47.60 20.24
N PRO A 69 -10.85 48.55 21.17
CA PRO A 69 -10.49 49.94 21.01
C PRO A 69 -8.99 50.14 21.29
N SER A 70 -8.43 51.18 20.68
CA SER A 70 -7.60 52.17 21.38
C SER A 70 -7.53 53.45 20.57
#